data_AF-A0A1S3CXM8-F1
#
_entry.id   AF-A0A1S3CXM8-F1
#
_cell.length_a   1.000
_cell.length_b   1.000
_cell.length_c   1.000
_cell.angle_alpha   90.00
_cell.angle_beta   90.00
_cell.angle_gamma   90.00
#
_symmetry.space_group_name_H-M   'P 1'
#
loop_
_entity.id
_entity.type
_entity.pdbx_description
1 polymer ?
#
loop_
_entity_poly.entity_id
_entity_poly.type
_entity_poly.pdbx_seq_one_letter_code
_entity_poly.pdbx_strand_id
1 'polypeptide(L)'
;MNAAEHHQATDVEWDPTGRYVMSGVSLWKTKADTGYWQWSFQGKIIKRFNSPTFCQLRWRPRPASLLSKEQVDKIKKSLKKYTPAFEAKDRQRMNKASKELIEKRRKLFKQFEELREKLRETWEAEKEERKYLRNLVDTDELDSENVEEEVVEFVIKEEITICE
;
A
#
# COMPACT_ATOMS: atom_id res chain seq x y z
N MET A 1 -23.30 -5.63 -12.50
CA MET A 1 -23.21 -5.19 -11.08
C MET A 1 -21.85 -5.60 -10.58
N ASN A 2 -20.99 -4.66 -10.17
CA ASN A 2 -19.72 -5.01 -9.54
C ASN A 2 -20.01 -5.40 -8.08
N ALA A 3 -20.26 -6.68 -7.85
CA ALA A 3 -20.32 -7.22 -6.51
C ALA A 3 -18.88 -7.28 -5.98
N ALA A 4 -18.61 -6.48 -4.97
CA ALA A 4 -17.33 -6.50 -4.29
C ALA A 4 -17.56 -7.02 -2.86
N GLU A 5 -16.83 -8.06 -2.50
CA GLU A 5 -17.05 -8.84 -1.30
C GLU A 5 -16.01 -8.51 -0.23
N HIS A 6 -16.42 -8.42 1.04
CA HIS A 6 -15.52 -8.42 2.19
C HIS A 6 -15.71 -9.73 2.95
N HIS A 7 -14.84 -10.69 2.68
CA HIS A 7 -14.88 -12.00 3.31
C HIS A 7 -14.74 -11.87 4.84
N GLN A 8 -15.53 -12.65 5.58
CA GLN A 8 -15.53 -12.66 7.05
C GLN A 8 -15.84 -11.31 7.72
N ALA A 9 -16.49 -10.36 7.02
CA ALA A 9 -16.89 -9.08 7.61
C ALA A 9 -17.75 -9.30 8.86
N THR A 10 -17.24 -8.79 9.99
CA THR A 10 -17.86 -8.93 11.31
C THR A 10 -18.79 -7.78 11.62
N ASP A 11 -18.46 -6.58 11.14
CA ASP A 11 -19.14 -5.33 11.47
C ASP A 11 -19.25 -4.47 10.21
N VAL A 12 -20.37 -3.75 10.08
CA VAL A 12 -20.63 -2.81 8.98
C VAL A 12 -21.25 -1.54 9.54
N GLU A 13 -20.75 -0.37 9.11
CA GLU A 13 -21.24 0.91 9.58
C GLU A 13 -21.18 1.98 8.48
N TRP A 14 -22.27 2.74 8.36
CA TRP A 14 -22.34 3.91 7.49
C TRP A 14 -21.79 5.13 8.19
N ASP A 15 -21.09 5.98 7.44
CA ASP A 15 -20.71 7.28 7.98
C ASP A 15 -21.96 8.15 8.21
N PRO A 16 -21.94 9.09 9.17
CA PRO A 16 -23.09 9.95 9.46
C PRO A 16 -23.57 10.80 8.27
N THR A 17 -22.80 10.91 7.19
CA THR A 17 -23.20 11.61 5.96
C THR A 17 -23.72 10.69 4.84
N GLY A 18 -23.62 9.37 5.00
CA GLY A 18 -24.08 8.39 4.02
C GLY A 18 -23.26 8.31 2.73
N ARG A 19 -22.06 8.90 2.70
CA ARG A 19 -21.15 8.89 1.54
C ARG A 19 -20.21 7.69 1.52
N TYR A 20 -19.96 7.09 2.68
CA TYR A 20 -19.03 6.00 2.87
C TYR A 20 -19.64 4.89 3.72
N VAL A 21 -19.30 3.66 3.35
CA VAL A 21 -19.55 2.47 4.16
C VAL A 21 -18.21 1.96 4.65
N MET A 22 -18.17 1.47 5.89
CA MET A 22 -17.06 0.67 6.39
C MET A 22 -17.55 -0.73 6.62
N SER A 23 -16.75 -1.71 6.24
CA SER A 23 -16.88 -3.06 6.78
C SER A 23 -15.55 -3.45 7.42
N GLY A 24 -15.61 -4.14 8.56
CA GLY A 24 -14.45 -4.56 9.32
C GLY A 24 -14.49 -6.04 9.66
N VAL A 25 -13.32 -6.62 9.88
CA VAL A 25 -13.10 -7.97 10.39
C VAL A 25 -12.38 -7.84 11.72
N SER A 26 -13.12 -7.95 12.81
CA SER A 26 -12.63 -7.77 14.17
C SER A 26 -11.81 -8.97 14.65
N LEU A 27 -10.66 -8.69 15.27
CA LEU A 27 -9.84 -9.65 15.99
C LEU A 27 -10.62 -10.45 17.04
N TRP A 28 -11.66 -9.85 17.62
CA TRP A 28 -12.47 -10.51 18.64
C TRP A 28 -13.32 -11.65 18.08
N LYS A 29 -13.65 -11.64 16.78
CA LYS A 29 -14.44 -12.70 16.15
C LYS A 29 -13.61 -13.61 15.23
N THR A 30 -12.57 -13.08 14.58
CA THR A 30 -11.74 -13.82 13.62
C THR A 30 -10.27 -13.48 13.83
N LYS A 31 -9.40 -14.50 13.79
CA LYS A 31 -7.94 -14.33 14.01
C LYS A 31 -7.12 -14.11 12.73
N ALA A 32 -7.73 -14.29 11.57
CA ALA A 32 -7.12 -14.13 10.26
C ALA A 32 -7.73 -12.93 9.53
N ASP A 33 -6.94 -12.29 8.65
CA ASP A 33 -7.34 -11.18 7.77
C ASP A 33 -8.10 -10.04 8.47
N THR A 34 -7.68 -9.72 9.70
CA THR A 34 -8.27 -8.65 10.50
C THR A 34 -7.93 -7.28 9.92
N GLY A 35 -8.92 -6.39 9.94
CA GLY A 35 -8.80 -5.10 9.28
C GLY A 35 -10.14 -4.44 8.95
N TYR A 36 -10.10 -3.38 8.15
CA TYR A 36 -11.29 -2.71 7.64
C TYR A 36 -11.13 -2.28 6.20
N TRP A 37 -12.26 -2.26 5.49
CA TRP A 37 -12.37 -1.80 4.12
C TRP A 37 -13.33 -0.60 4.09
N GLN A 38 -12.87 0.46 3.44
CA GLN A 38 -13.66 1.66 3.21
C GLN A 38 -14.23 1.64 1.80
N TRP A 39 -15.53 1.84 1.71
CA TRP A 39 -16.31 1.85 0.48
C TRP A 39 -16.90 3.23 0.26
N SER A 40 -16.97 3.65 -0.98
CA SER A 40 -17.89 4.71 -1.40
C SER A 40 -19.33 4.19 -1.35
N PHE A 41 -20.31 5.09 -1.26
CA PHE A 41 -21.74 4.75 -1.38
C PHE A 41 -22.09 4.03 -2.70
N GLN A 42 -21.23 4.14 -3.72
CA GLN A 42 -21.37 3.45 -5.01
C GLN A 42 -20.85 2.00 -5.00
N GLY A 43 -20.31 1.52 -3.86
CA GLY A 43 -19.70 0.20 -3.74
C GLY A 43 -18.25 0.10 -4.21
N LYS A 44 -17.60 1.21 -4.58
CA LYS A 44 -16.16 1.22 -4.91
C LYS A 44 -15.31 1.23 -3.65
N ILE A 45 -14.28 0.38 -3.60
CA ILE A 45 -13.29 0.37 -2.52
C ILE A 45 -12.39 1.59 -2.66
N ILE A 46 -12.29 2.36 -1.58
CA ILE A 46 -11.42 3.54 -1.47
C ILE A 46 -10.11 3.16 -0.81
N LYS A 47 -10.19 2.34 0.24
CA LYS A 47 -9.04 1.92 1.03
C LYS A 47 -9.27 0.55 1.66
N ARG A 48 -8.22 -0.26 1.69
CA ARG A 48 -8.11 -1.46 2.52
C ARG A 48 -7.06 -1.21 3.58
N PHE A 49 -7.35 -1.60 4.80
CA PHE A 49 -6.42 -1.53 5.91
C PHE A 49 -6.44 -2.87 6.62
N ASN A 50 -5.30 -3.54 6.62
CA ASN A 50 -5.14 -4.83 7.27
C ASN A 50 -4.23 -4.61 8.48
N SER A 51 -4.65 -5.12 9.63
CA SER A 51 -3.85 -5.07 10.85
C SER A 51 -4.22 -6.26 11.74
N PRO A 52 -3.25 -7.10 12.13
CA PRO A 52 -3.50 -8.29 12.94
C PRO A 52 -4.21 -7.96 14.26
N THR A 53 -3.99 -6.75 14.79
CA THR A 53 -4.54 -6.26 16.05
C THR A 53 -5.79 -5.38 15.89
N PHE A 54 -6.48 -5.43 14.75
CA PHE A 54 -7.68 -4.63 14.53
C PHE A 54 -8.86 -5.12 15.39
N CYS A 55 -9.31 -4.31 16.34
CA CYS A 55 -10.45 -4.67 17.21
C CYS A 55 -11.78 -4.12 16.71
N GLN A 56 -11.89 -2.81 16.49
CA GLN A 56 -13.14 -2.17 16.09
C GLN A 56 -12.90 -0.83 15.38
N LEU A 57 -13.88 -0.41 14.59
CA LEU A 57 -13.96 0.91 13.99
C LEU A 57 -15.38 1.42 14.16
N ARG A 58 -15.51 2.68 14.60
CA ARG A 58 -16.79 3.38 14.72
C ARG A 58 -16.65 4.77 14.11
N TRP A 59 -17.68 5.23 13.42
CA TRP A 59 -17.69 6.60 12.97
C TRP A 59 -17.92 7.52 14.16
N ARG A 60 -17.19 8.64 14.21
CA ARG A 60 -17.48 9.68 15.20
C ARG A 60 -18.89 10.24 14.92
N PRO A 61 -19.82 10.19 15.89
CA PRO A 61 -21.14 10.77 15.70
C PRO A 61 -21.04 12.25 15.34
N ARG A 62 -21.80 12.67 14.33
CA ARG A 62 -21.81 14.06 13.89
C ARG A 62 -22.71 14.86 14.85
N PRO A 63 -22.22 15.94 15.50
CA PRO A 63 -23.05 16.80 16.32
C PRO A 63 -24.25 17.36 15.55
N ALA A 64 -25.32 17.70 16.27
CA ALA A 64 -26.50 18.31 15.68
C ALA A 64 -26.13 19.57 14.89
N SER A 65 -26.75 19.73 13.72
CA SER A 65 -26.53 20.90 12.87
C SER A 65 -27.01 22.16 13.58
N LEU A 66 -26.19 23.22 13.54
CA LEU A 66 -26.57 24.56 14.01
C LEU A 66 -27.61 25.23 13.12
N LEU A 67 -27.84 24.68 11.92
CA LEU A 67 -28.79 25.23 10.96
C LEU A 67 -30.23 24.92 11.35
N SER A 68 -31.11 25.91 11.20
CA SER A 68 -32.56 25.69 11.31
C SER A 68 -33.08 24.82 10.16
N LYS A 69 -34.24 24.19 10.35
CA LYS A 69 -34.87 23.35 9.32
C LYS A 69 -35.07 24.14 8.00
N GLU A 70 -35.50 25.39 8.09
CA GLU A 70 -35.69 26.28 6.93
C GLU A 70 -34.39 26.55 6.17
N GLN A 71 -33.29 26.77 6.89
CA GLN A 71 -31.97 26.97 6.28
C GLN A 71 -31.52 25.70 5.54
N VAL A 72 -31.72 24.53 6.14
CA VAL A 72 -31.39 23.24 5.51
C VAL A 72 -32.20 23.05 4.22
N ASP A 73 -33.49 23.37 4.22
CA ASP A 73 -34.33 23.22 3.03
C ASP A 73 -33.98 24.23 1.93
N LYS A 74 -33.61 25.46 2.30
CA LYS A 74 -33.08 26.46 1.36
C LYS A 74 -31.76 25.98 0.74
N ILE A 75 -30.87 25.37 1.52
CA ILE A 75 -29.61 24.80 1.03
C ILE A 75 -29.86 23.64 0.07
N LYS A 76 -30.78 22.70 0.41
CA LYS A 76 -31.15 21.59 -0.49
C LYS A 76 -31.66 22.09 -1.84
N LYS A 77 -32.47 23.14 -1.86
CA LYS A 77 -32.99 23.76 -3.09
C LYS A 77 -31.89 24.46 -3.91
N SER A 78 -30.94 25.11 -3.24
CA SER A 78 -29.85 25.86 -3.90
C SER A 78 -28.58 25.03 -4.18
N LEU A 79 -28.57 23.74 -3.84
CA LEU A 79 -27.38 22.89 -3.94
C LEU A 79 -26.77 22.89 -5.35
N LYS A 80 -27.61 22.81 -6.39
CA LYS A 80 -27.18 22.84 -7.81
C LYS A 80 -26.38 24.09 -8.18
N LYS A 81 -26.63 25.23 -7.52
CA LYS A 81 -25.87 26.48 -7.75
C LYS A 81 -24.44 26.36 -7.23
N TYR A 82 -24.24 25.64 -6.13
CA TYR A 82 -22.93 25.54 -5.47
C TYR A 82 -22.10 24.36 -5.95
N THR A 83 -22.73 23.30 -6.48
CA THR A 83 -22.05 22.10 -6.99
C THR A 83 -20.88 22.42 -7.93
N PRO A 84 -21.04 23.23 -8.99
CA PRO A 84 -19.94 23.50 -9.92
C PRO A 84 -18.75 24.20 -9.26
N ALA A 85 -19.02 25.11 -8.32
CA ALA A 85 -17.98 25.84 -7.60
C ALA A 85 -17.19 24.93 -6.65
N PHE A 86 -17.85 23.99 -5.97
CA PHE A 86 -17.19 23.00 -5.12
C PHE A 86 -16.39 21.99 -5.95
N GLU A 87 -16.97 21.46 -7.02
CA GLU A 87 -16.28 20.52 -7.92
C GLU A 87 -15.03 21.14 -8.56
N ALA A 88 -15.11 22.40 -8.99
CA ALA A 88 -13.96 23.11 -9.54
C ALA A 88 -12.83 23.26 -8.50
N LYS A 89 -13.18 23.65 -7.26
CA LYS A 89 -12.20 23.78 -6.16
C LYS A 89 -11.58 22.45 -5.77
N ASP A 90 -12.38 21.38 -5.71
CA ASP A 90 -11.89 20.03 -5.37
C ASP A 90 -10.96 19.50 -6.45
N ARG A 91 -11.28 19.71 -7.73
CA ARG A 91 -10.41 19.35 -8.86
C ARG A 91 -9.08 20.11 -8.81
N GLN A 92 -9.10 21.40 -8.52
CA GLN A 92 -7.89 22.21 -8.37
C GLN A 92 -7.01 21.72 -7.21
N ARG A 93 -7.60 21.38 -6.05
CA ARG A 93 -6.86 20.85 -4.89
C ARG A 93 -6.19 19.51 -5.18
N MET A 94 -6.93 18.59 -5.81
CA MET A 94 -6.41 17.28 -6.20
C MET A 94 -5.19 17.41 -7.12
N ASN A 95 -5.26 18.31 -8.09
CA ASN A 95 -4.16 18.55 -9.03
C ASN A 95 -2.94 19.19 -8.35
N LYS A 96 -3.14 20.16 -7.44
CA LYS A 96 -2.04 20.88 -6.79
C LYS A 96 -1.27 20.02 -5.79
N ALA A 97 -1.96 19.32 -4.90
CA ALA A 97 -1.31 18.46 -3.90
C ALA A 97 -0.55 17.29 -4.53
N SER A 98 -1.02 16.82 -5.69
CA SER A 98 -0.39 15.71 -6.40
C SER A 98 0.82 16.18 -7.22
N LYS A 99 0.78 17.35 -7.85
CA LYS A 99 1.80 17.76 -8.83
C LYS A 99 3.20 17.86 -8.23
N GLU A 100 3.39 18.60 -7.13
CA GLU A 100 4.71 18.81 -6.53
C GLU A 100 5.33 17.49 -6.01
N LEU A 101 4.51 16.64 -5.38
CA LEU A 101 4.96 15.35 -4.86
C LEU A 101 5.26 14.36 -5.99
N ILE A 102 4.43 14.32 -7.03
CA ILE A 102 4.63 13.50 -8.21
C ILE A 102 5.87 13.96 -8.98
N GLU A 103 6.10 15.27 -9.11
CA GLU A 103 7.25 15.82 -9.81
C GLU A 103 8.56 15.48 -9.09
N LYS A 104 8.60 15.59 -7.75
CA LYS A 104 9.72 15.10 -6.94
C LYS A 104 9.97 13.60 -7.14
N ARG A 105 8.92 12.78 -7.09
CA ARG A 105 9.03 11.32 -7.32
C ARG A 105 9.51 11.00 -8.73
N ARG A 106 8.98 11.68 -9.75
CA ARG A 106 9.41 11.53 -11.14
C ARG A 106 10.87 11.92 -11.33
N LYS A 107 11.32 12.99 -10.70
CA LYS A 107 12.72 13.41 -10.75
C LYS A 107 13.65 12.37 -10.11
N LEU A 108 13.31 11.87 -8.92
CA LEU A 108 14.08 10.82 -8.25
C LEU A 108 14.11 9.53 -9.07
N PHE A 109 12.97 9.14 -9.64
CA PHE A 109 12.87 7.96 -10.49
C PHE A 109 13.74 8.09 -11.75
N LYS A 110 13.71 9.25 -12.41
CA LYS A 110 14.55 9.53 -13.57
C LYS A 110 16.04 9.49 -13.22
N GLN A 111 16.43 10.07 -12.09
CA GLN A 111 17.82 10.02 -11.60
C GLN A 111 18.28 8.58 -11.34
N PHE A 112 17.40 7.75 -10.78
CA PHE A 112 17.67 6.35 -10.54
C PHE A 112 17.80 5.56 -11.86
N GLU A 113 16.90 5.78 -12.83
CA GLU A 113 17.01 5.16 -14.16
C GLU A 113 18.29 5.58 -14.87
N GLU A 114 18.64 6.88 -14.85
CA GLU A 114 19.89 7.38 -15.44
C GLU A 114 21.14 6.74 -14.81
N LEU A 115 21.14 6.57 -13.48
CA LEU A 115 22.24 5.89 -12.78
C LEU A 115 22.29 4.40 -13.14
N ARG A 116 21.14 3.74 -13.20
CA ARG A 116 21.03 2.32 -13.54
C ARG A 116 21.51 2.05 -14.96
N GLU A 117 21.14 2.89 -15.92
CA GLU A 117 21.60 2.75 -17.31
C GLU A 117 23.11 2.99 -17.42
N LYS A 118 23.67 4.00 -16.75
CA LYS A 118 25.13 4.18 -16.70
C LYS A 118 25.86 2.97 -16.12
N LEU A 119 25.36 2.42 -15.03
CA LEU A 119 25.95 1.22 -14.41
C LEU A 119 25.82 0.00 -15.33
N ARG A 120 24.71 -0.13 -16.07
CA ARG A 120 24.53 -1.18 -17.06
C ARG A 120 25.52 -1.04 -18.22
N GLU A 121 25.70 0.18 -18.74
CA GLU A 121 26.67 0.47 -19.79
C GLU A 121 28.10 0.15 -19.34
N THR A 122 28.50 0.56 -18.13
CA THR A 122 29.82 0.21 -17.57
C THR A 122 29.95 -1.30 -17.36
N TRP A 123 28.90 -1.96 -16.89
CA TRP A 123 28.87 -3.40 -16.70
C TRP A 123 29.01 -4.14 -18.03
N GLU A 124 28.35 -3.70 -19.10
CA GLU A 124 28.48 -4.29 -20.43
C GLU A 124 29.85 -4.01 -21.04
N ALA A 125 30.41 -2.80 -20.87
CA ALA A 125 31.73 -2.46 -21.37
C ALA A 125 32.86 -3.27 -20.70
N GLU A 126 32.76 -3.50 -19.39
CA GLU A 126 33.70 -4.31 -18.61
C GLU A 126 33.50 -5.82 -18.81
N LYS A 127 32.48 -6.27 -19.55
CA LYS A 127 32.14 -7.69 -19.69
C LYS A 127 33.31 -8.53 -20.23
N GLU A 128 33.99 -8.04 -21.26
CA GLU A 128 35.13 -8.74 -21.87
C GLU A 128 36.32 -8.87 -20.92
N GLU A 129 36.60 -7.82 -20.14
CA GLU A 129 37.66 -7.84 -19.13
C GLU A 129 37.31 -8.78 -17.96
N ARG A 130 36.05 -8.73 -17.48
CA ARG A 130 35.57 -9.66 -16.43
C ARG A 130 35.66 -11.11 -16.90
N LYS A 131 35.29 -11.39 -18.15
CA LYS A 131 35.38 -12.72 -18.75
C LYS A 131 36.84 -13.18 -18.86
N TYR A 132 37.75 -12.30 -19.26
CA TYR A 132 39.19 -12.59 -19.30
C TYR A 132 39.74 -12.94 -17.91
N LEU A 133 39.43 -12.13 -16.88
CA LEU A 133 39.84 -12.36 -15.49
C LEU A 133 39.22 -13.64 -14.87
N ARG A 134 38.13 -14.16 -15.44
CA ARG A 134 37.44 -15.39 -15.04
C ARG A 134 37.77 -16.58 -15.95
N ASN A 135 38.97 -16.62 -16.54
CA ASN A 135 39.43 -17.70 -17.42
C ASN A 135 38.47 -17.98 -18.61
N LEU A 136 37.90 -16.94 -19.20
CA LEU A 136 36.96 -16.97 -20.32
C LEU A 136 35.57 -17.58 -20.01
N VAL A 137 35.25 -17.82 -18.74
CA VAL A 137 33.93 -18.29 -18.30
C VAL A 137 32.99 -17.09 -18.13
N ASP A 138 31.88 -17.09 -18.86
CA ASP A 138 30.83 -16.07 -18.69
C ASP A 138 29.92 -16.48 -17.52
N THR A 139 30.20 -15.90 -16.36
CA THR A 139 29.42 -16.17 -15.14
C THR A 139 28.18 -15.30 -15.03
N ASP A 140 27.97 -14.32 -15.92
CA ASP A 140 26.79 -13.45 -15.89
C ASP A 140 25.54 -14.18 -16.43
N GLU A 141 25.74 -15.28 -17.18
CA GLU A 141 24.70 -16.19 -17.69
C GLU A 141 24.58 -17.50 -16.89
N LEU A 142 25.39 -17.68 -15.84
CA LEU A 142 25.26 -18.84 -14.97
C LEU A 142 24.05 -18.65 -14.06
N ASP A 143 22.99 -19.42 -14.32
CA ASP A 143 21.88 -19.53 -13.38
C ASP A 143 22.41 -19.95 -12.00
N SER A 144 21.98 -19.22 -10.98
CA SER A 144 22.32 -19.43 -9.57
C SER A 144 21.89 -20.80 -8.99
N GLU A 145 21.36 -21.70 -9.82
CA GLU A 145 21.00 -23.08 -9.45
C GLU A 145 22.22 -23.99 -9.22
N ASN A 146 23.42 -23.61 -9.69
CA ASN A 146 24.65 -24.40 -9.51
C ASN A 146 25.51 -23.99 -8.30
N VAL A 147 24.95 -23.25 -7.34
CA VAL A 147 25.67 -22.90 -6.10
C VAL A 147 25.47 -24.02 -5.09
N GLU A 148 26.38 -25.01 -5.08
CA GLU A 148 26.46 -25.99 -3.99
C GLU A 148 27.11 -25.32 -2.75
N GLU A 149 26.28 -24.96 -1.77
CA GLU A 149 26.77 -24.50 -0.47
C GLU A 149 27.37 -25.67 0.33
N GLU A 150 28.69 -25.84 0.23
CA GLU A 150 29.41 -26.86 0.99
C GLU A 150 29.65 -26.38 2.44
N VAL A 151 28.81 -26.83 3.38
CA VAL A 151 28.96 -26.54 4.82
C VAL A 151 29.96 -27.52 5.43
N VAL A 152 31.15 -27.04 5.77
CA VAL A 152 32.17 -27.83 6.47
C VAL A 152 32.04 -27.63 7.98
N GLU A 153 31.51 -28.62 8.69
CA GLU A 153 31.43 -28.63 10.15
C GLU A 153 32.70 -29.25 10.76
N PHE A 154 33.33 -28.55 11.70
CA PHE A 154 34.47 -29.05 12.48
C PHE A 154 34.04 -29.33 13.93
N VAL A 155 34.34 -30.53 14.43
CA VAL A 155 34.15 -30.86 15.85
C VAL A 155 35.20 -30.12 16.67
N ILE A 156 34.77 -29.12 17.44
CA ILE A 156 35.68 -28.24 18.20
C ILE A 156 36.20 -28.91 19.48
N LYS A 157 35.38 -29.72 20.16
CA LYS A 157 35.78 -30.44 21.38
C LYS A 157 34.75 -31.50 21.78
N GLU A 158 35.21 -32.62 22.30
CA GLU A 158 34.38 -33.65 22.93
C GLU A 158 34.78 -33.77 24.40
N GLU A 159 33.82 -33.63 25.33
CA GLU A 159 34.06 -33.77 26.78
C GLU A 159 33.26 -34.96 27.30
N ILE A 160 33.97 -36.00 27.76
CA ILE A 160 33.37 -37.17 28.39
C ILE A 160 33.37 -36.92 29.89
N THR A 161 32.18 -36.79 30.47
CA THR A 161 32.01 -36.70 31.93
C THR A 161 31.57 -38.07 32.44
N ILE A 162 32.41 -38.69 33.27
CA ILE A 162 32.06 -39.94 33.95
C ILE A 162 31.33 -39.54 35.24
N CYS A 163 30.07 -39.91 35.36
CA CYS A 163 29.31 -39.75 36.60
C CYS A 163 29.64 -40.91 37.54
N GLU A 164 30.09 -40.58 38.76
CA GLU A 164 30.21 -41.51 39.89
C GLU A 164 28.84 -41.90 40.47
#